data_AF-A0A3P9NYT6-F1
#
_entry.id   AF-A0A3P9NYT6-F1
#
_cell.length_a   1.000
_cell.length_b   1.000
_cell.length_c   1.000
_cell.angle_alpha   90.00
_cell.angle_beta   90.00
_cell.angle_gamma   90.00
#
_symmetry.space_group_name_H-M   'P 1'
#
loop_
_entity.id
_entity.type
_entity.pdbx_description
1 polymer ?
#
loop_
_entity_poly.entity_id
_entity_poly.type
_entity_poly.pdbx_seq_one_letter_code
_entity_poly.pdbx_strand_id
1 'polypeptide(L)'
;MLHTPLISAASCGKLRLVRLLVEGGAQVNGSNQRGETPLLAACKALGGEPAWKESVKLLRFLLQNKADPNAQDQEGRTALMYACMQRAGAPVASALVAAGADPCIEDSSGASALVYAINAQHQPTVQVLIDACRAKGRDIIIIATETGTNRGPVTRRYLNVPPSPDSSPVSCMSPSDIILKTGSPITGRGAGGHRVATRRSWNKNNLDF
;
A
#
# COMPACT_ATOMS: atom_id res chain seq x y z
N MET A 1 -16.52 -15.33 27.24
CA MET A 1 -15.54 -14.27 26.94
C MET A 1 -14.15 -14.90 26.89
N LEU A 2 -13.61 -15.18 25.69
CA LEU A 2 -12.20 -15.57 25.56
C LEU A 2 -11.35 -14.30 25.67
N HIS A 3 -11.10 -13.85 26.90
CA HIS A 3 -10.15 -12.80 27.18
C HIS A 3 -8.75 -13.41 27.06
N THR A 4 -8.09 -13.21 25.92
CA THR A 4 -6.70 -13.65 25.76
C THR A 4 -5.81 -12.66 26.51
N PRO A 5 -5.18 -13.03 27.65
CA PRO A 5 -4.42 -12.09 28.48
C PRO A 5 -3.27 -11.43 27.73
N LEU A 6 -2.73 -12.13 26.71
CA LEU A 6 -1.69 -11.62 25.82
C LEU A 6 -2.17 -10.42 24.98
N ILE A 7 -3.41 -10.43 24.50
CA ILE A 7 -3.99 -9.32 23.72
C ILE A 7 -4.11 -8.08 24.61
N SER A 8 -4.65 -8.24 25.83
CA SER A 8 -4.78 -7.13 26.77
C SER A 8 -3.42 -6.57 27.21
N ALA A 9 -2.42 -7.42 27.41
CA ALA A 9 -1.06 -6.97 27.71
C ALA A 9 -0.44 -6.19 26.53
N ALA A 10 -0.68 -6.65 25.29
CA ALA A 10 -0.21 -6.01 24.08
C ALA A 10 -0.90 -4.65 23.82
N SER A 11 -2.22 -4.56 23.99
CA SER A 11 -2.96 -3.29 23.85
C SER A 11 -2.53 -2.24 24.86
N CYS A 12 -2.06 -2.66 26.04
CA CYS A 12 -1.53 -1.75 27.06
C CYS A 12 -0.04 -1.42 26.88
N GLY A 13 0.64 -1.94 25.85
CA GLY A 13 2.08 -1.71 25.65
C GLY A 13 2.98 -2.36 26.72
N LYS A 14 2.47 -3.31 27.51
CA LYS A 14 3.18 -3.87 28.66
C LYS A 14 4.20 -4.94 28.23
N LEU A 15 5.33 -4.51 27.64
CA LEU A 15 6.36 -5.41 27.11
C LEU A 15 6.79 -6.53 28.08
N ARG A 16 7.04 -6.19 29.36
CA ARG A 16 7.45 -7.18 30.37
C ARG A 16 6.40 -8.27 30.59
N LEU A 17 5.12 -7.89 30.62
CA LEU A 17 4.02 -8.84 30.78
C LEU A 17 3.84 -9.70 29.52
N VAL A 18 3.97 -9.09 28.35
CA VAL A 18 3.93 -9.82 27.07
C VAL A 18 5.03 -10.87 27.00
N ARG A 19 6.26 -10.53 27.40
CA ARG A 19 7.39 -11.48 27.47
C ARG A 19 7.07 -12.68 28.37
N LEU A 20 6.65 -12.41 29.61
CA LEU A 20 6.28 -13.46 30.56
C LEU A 20 5.18 -14.38 30.02
N LEU A 21 4.17 -13.82 29.37
CA LEU A 21 3.07 -14.62 28.80
C LEU A 21 3.54 -15.50 27.63
N VAL A 22 4.34 -14.95 26.71
CA VAL A 22 4.87 -15.70 25.56
C VAL A 22 5.84 -16.79 26.02
N GLU A 23 6.74 -16.47 26.96
CA GLU A 23 7.67 -17.44 27.58
C GLU A 23 6.90 -18.52 28.37
N GLY A 24 5.75 -18.18 28.95
CA GLY A 24 4.82 -19.11 29.59
C GLY A 24 3.96 -19.93 28.62
N GLY A 25 4.19 -19.85 27.31
CA GLY A 25 3.48 -20.65 26.30
C GLY A 25 2.18 -20.04 25.77
N ALA A 26 1.93 -18.75 25.99
CA ALA A 26 0.76 -18.08 25.39
C ALA A 26 0.84 -18.11 23.85
N GLN A 27 -0.30 -18.40 23.20
CA GLN A 27 -0.38 -18.45 21.75
C GLN A 27 -0.25 -17.04 21.14
N VAL A 28 0.89 -16.76 20.49
CA VAL A 28 1.21 -15.45 19.91
C VAL A 28 0.22 -14.99 18.83
N ASN A 29 -0.32 -15.94 18.06
CA ASN A 29 -1.31 -15.68 17.00
C ASN A 29 -2.76 -15.94 17.47
N GLY A 30 -2.98 -16.19 18.76
CA GLY A 30 -4.33 -16.41 19.28
C GLY A 30 -5.17 -15.14 19.18
N SER A 31 -6.30 -15.21 18.47
CA SER A 31 -7.20 -14.08 18.28
C SER A 31 -8.41 -14.12 19.22
N ASN A 32 -8.96 -12.96 19.55
CA ASN A 32 -10.25 -12.87 20.26
C ASN A 32 -11.44 -13.00 19.30
N GLN A 33 -12.66 -12.84 19.82
CA GLN A 33 -13.91 -12.91 19.03
C GLN A 33 -14.01 -11.86 17.92
N ARG A 34 -13.19 -10.81 17.95
CA ARG A 34 -13.11 -9.77 16.90
C ARG A 34 -12.03 -10.06 15.85
N GLY A 35 -11.38 -11.23 15.90
CA GLY A 35 -10.23 -11.55 15.06
C GLY A 35 -8.97 -10.78 15.44
N GLU A 36 -8.98 -10.05 16.56
CA GLU A 36 -7.85 -9.23 16.97
C GLU A 36 -6.76 -10.11 17.58
N THR A 37 -5.55 -10.05 17.02
CA THR A 37 -4.35 -10.72 17.53
C THR A 37 -3.56 -9.78 18.46
N PRO A 38 -2.61 -10.29 19.25
CA PRO A 38 -1.73 -9.45 20.07
C PRO A 38 -0.99 -8.38 19.26
N LEU A 39 -0.55 -8.71 18.04
CA LEU A 39 0.12 -7.76 17.16
C LEU A 39 -0.84 -6.66 16.67
N LEU A 40 -2.06 -7.01 16.26
CA LEU A 40 -3.09 -6.04 15.89
C LEU A 40 -3.41 -5.10 17.05
N ALA A 41 -3.60 -5.65 18.25
CA ALA A 41 -3.90 -4.88 19.46
C ALA A 41 -2.76 -3.91 19.82
N ALA A 42 -1.51 -4.34 19.71
CA ALA A 42 -0.35 -3.47 19.92
C ALA A 42 -0.31 -2.32 18.90
N CYS A 43 -0.54 -2.62 17.60
CA CYS A 43 -0.54 -1.60 16.54
C CYS A 43 -1.69 -0.59 16.68
N LYS A 44 -2.87 -1.05 17.06
CA LYS A 44 -4.05 -0.21 17.30
C LYS A 44 -3.87 0.75 18.47
N ALA A 45 -3.05 0.39 19.46
CA ALA A 45 -2.75 1.22 20.63
C ALA A 45 -1.57 2.20 20.42
N LEU A 46 -0.96 2.28 19.23
CA LEU A 46 0.22 3.12 18.99
C LEU A 46 -0.05 4.64 18.98
N GLY A 47 -1.30 5.07 19.07
CA GLY A 47 -1.66 6.50 19.09
C GLY A 47 -1.50 7.12 20.49
N GLY A 48 -0.49 7.98 20.67
CA GLY A 48 -0.26 8.80 21.87
C GLY A 48 1.21 8.82 22.36
N GLU A 49 1.73 10.00 22.71
CA GLU A 49 3.06 10.20 23.34
C GLU A 49 3.04 9.81 24.84
N PRO A 50 4.14 9.33 25.47
CA PRO A 50 5.53 9.23 24.99
C PRO A 50 6.08 7.79 24.90
N ALA A 51 5.22 6.76 24.90
CA ALA A 51 5.65 5.36 25.04
C ALA A 51 6.14 4.67 23.75
N TRP A 52 6.37 5.43 22.67
CA TRP A 52 6.65 4.88 21.33
C TRP A 52 7.83 3.88 21.30
N LYS A 53 8.88 4.12 22.10
CA LYS A 53 10.05 3.23 22.16
C LYS A 53 9.72 1.84 22.69
N GLU A 54 8.90 1.77 23.74
CA GLU A 54 8.50 0.49 24.32
C GLU A 54 7.51 -0.24 23.40
N SER A 55 6.63 0.50 22.72
CA SER A 55 5.74 -0.08 21.72
C SER A 55 6.50 -0.68 20.53
N VAL A 56 7.54 -0.02 20.02
CA VAL A 56 8.38 -0.60 18.94
C VAL A 56 9.10 -1.86 19.41
N LYS A 57 9.63 -1.88 20.64
CA LYS A 57 10.25 -3.09 21.21
C LYS A 57 9.24 -4.23 21.37
N LEU A 58 8.01 -3.91 21.78
CA LEU A 58 6.91 -4.88 21.87
C LEU A 58 6.56 -5.47 20.51
N LEU A 59 6.39 -4.64 19.48
CA LEU A 59 6.12 -5.12 18.12
C LEU A 59 7.25 -6.02 17.62
N ARG A 60 8.51 -5.61 17.77
CA ARG A 60 9.66 -6.43 17.39
C ARG A 60 9.68 -7.76 18.12
N PHE A 61 9.38 -7.76 19.42
CA PHE A 61 9.33 -9.00 20.21
C PHE A 61 8.23 -9.95 19.70
N LEU A 62 7.02 -9.45 19.42
CA LEU A 62 5.94 -10.27 18.87
C LEU A 62 6.32 -10.85 17.50
N LEU A 63 6.87 -10.02 16.60
CA LEU A 63 7.32 -10.45 15.27
C LEU A 63 8.45 -11.49 15.33
N GLN A 64 9.41 -11.32 16.25
CA GLN A 64 10.48 -12.31 16.50
C GLN A 64 9.91 -13.65 16.97
N ASN A 65 8.80 -13.63 17.71
CA ASN A 65 8.08 -14.81 18.17
C ASN A 65 7.00 -15.27 17.17
N LYS A 66 7.21 -15.03 15.87
CA LYS A 66 6.36 -15.54 14.78
C LYS A 66 4.92 -15.03 14.82
N ALA A 67 4.69 -13.83 15.36
CA ALA A 67 3.43 -13.14 15.13
C ALA A 67 3.21 -12.93 13.63
N ASP A 68 2.03 -13.28 13.13
CA ASP A 68 1.67 -13.09 11.72
C ASP A 68 1.34 -11.60 11.46
N PRO A 69 2.16 -10.88 10.66
CA PRO A 69 1.90 -9.49 10.34
C PRO A 69 0.71 -9.28 9.38
N ASN A 70 0.26 -10.34 8.70
CA ASN A 70 -0.81 -10.30 7.71
C ASN A 70 -2.17 -10.77 8.27
N ALA A 71 -2.23 -11.16 9.55
CA ALA A 71 -3.49 -11.47 10.21
C ALA A 71 -4.46 -10.29 10.12
N GLN A 72 -5.72 -10.59 9.80
CA GLN A 72 -6.79 -9.61 9.66
C GLN A 72 -7.80 -9.75 10.80
N ASP A 73 -8.26 -8.61 11.33
CA ASP A 73 -9.43 -8.58 12.21
C ASP A 73 -10.73 -8.80 11.42
N GLN A 74 -11.89 -8.80 12.10
CA GLN A 74 -13.20 -8.91 11.45
C GLN A 74 -13.52 -7.81 10.43
N GLU A 75 -12.82 -6.68 10.49
CA GLU A 75 -12.98 -5.57 9.55
C GLU A 75 -11.99 -5.71 8.38
N GLY A 76 -11.23 -6.81 8.30
CA GLY A 76 -10.22 -7.05 7.28
C GLY A 76 -8.92 -6.28 7.52
N ARG A 77 -8.73 -5.66 8.69
CA ARG A 77 -7.57 -4.79 8.91
C ARG A 77 -6.35 -5.54 9.42
N THR A 78 -5.20 -5.23 8.83
CA THR A 78 -3.89 -5.76 9.23
C THR A 78 -3.17 -4.85 10.22
N ALA A 79 -2.08 -5.35 10.82
CA ALA A 79 -1.23 -4.59 11.73
C ALA A 79 -0.64 -3.33 11.06
N LEU A 80 -0.29 -3.45 9.77
CA LEU A 80 0.26 -2.36 8.97
C LEU A 80 -0.76 -1.25 8.71
N MET A 81 -2.04 -1.61 8.48
CA MET A 81 -3.11 -0.61 8.34
C MET A 81 -3.30 0.18 9.64
N TYR A 82 -3.37 -0.49 10.78
CA TYR A 82 -3.46 0.18 12.08
C TYR A 82 -2.26 1.09 12.37
N ALA A 83 -1.03 0.64 12.07
CA ALA A 83 0.15 1.47 12.21
C ALA A 83 0.07 2.78 11.38
N CYS A 84 -0.54 2.71 10.18
CA CYS A 84 -0.76 3.89 9.34
C CYS A 84 -1.86 4.80 9.90
N MET A 85 -2.99 4.24 10.33
CA MET A 85 -4.10 4.98 10.95
C MET A 85 -3.64 5.75 12.19
N GLN A 86 -2.84 5.11 13.04
CA GLN A 86 -2.34 5.67 14.28
C GLN A 86 -1.11 6.58 14.10
N ARG A 87 -0.66 6.81 12.87
CA ARG A 87 0.53 7.61 12.55
C ARG A 87 1.78 7.14 13.32
N ALA A 88 1.95 5.83 13.46
CA ALA A 88 3.04 5.22 14.24
C ALA A 88 4.45 5.43 13.66
N GLY A 89 4.54 6.08 12.50
CA GLY A 89 5.79 6.47 11.87
C GLY A 89 6.42 5.39 10.97
N ALA A 90 7.39 5.83 10.17
CA ALA A 90 8.13 4.99 9.24
C ALA A 90 8.90 3.82 9.92
N PRO A 91 9.46 3.95 11.13
CA PRO A 91 10.16 2.84 11.78
C PRO A 91 9.27 1.64 12.08
N VAL A 92 8.01 1.87 12.49
CA VAL A 92 7.04 0.79 12.74
C VAL A 92 6.63 0.14 11.43
N ALA A 93 6.30 0.95 10.42
CA ALA A 93 5.94 0.43 9.09
C ALA A 93 7.07 -0.41 8.50
N SER A 94 8.32 0.06 8.59
CA SER A 94 9.50 -0.66 8.11
C SER A 94 9.71 -1.98 8.86
N ALA A 95 9.50 -2.00 10.19
CA ALA A 95 9.63 -3.22 10.98
C ALA A 95 8.58 -4.27 10.60
N LEU A 96 7.35 -3.85 10.35
CA LEU A 96 6.27 -4.74 9.89
C LEU A 96 6.55 -5.28 8.48
N VAL A 97 6.93 -4.41 7.54
CA VAL A 97 7.28 -4.81 6.17
C VAL A 97 8.47 -5.77 6.15
N ALA A 98 9.52 -5.48 6.93
CA ALA A 98 10.68 -6.37 7.06
C ALA A 98 10.33 -7.74 7.65
N ALA A 99 9.26 -7.81 8.46
CA ALA A 99 8.73 -9.07 8.98
C ALA A 99 7.75 -9.78 8.02
N GLY A 100 7.55 -9.26 6.81
CA GLY A 100 6.71 -9.87 5.78
C GLY A 100 5.29 -9.31 5.68
N ALA A 101 4.99 -8.17 6.31
CA ALA A 101 3.70 -7.51 6.14
C ALA A 101 3.44 -7.16 4.67
N ASP A 102 2.23 -7.42 4.19
CA ASP A 102 1.80 -7.09 2.84
C ASP A 102 1.04 -5.75 2.82
N PRO A 103 1.65 -4.68 2.26
CA PRO A 103 1.00 -3.37 2.15
C PRO A 103 -0.22 -3.37 1.23
N CYS A 104 -0.39 -4.42 0.42
CA CYS A 104 -1.46 -4.51 -0.57
C CYS A 104 -2.67 -5.32 -0.12
N ILE A 105 -2.67 -5.88 1.08
CA ILE A 105 -3.91 -6.44 1.64
C ILE A 105 -4.91 -5.30 1.76
N GLU A 106 -6.16 -5.59 1.42
CA GLU A 106 -7.29 -4.67 1.52
C GLU A 106 -8.20 -5.11 2.65
N ASP A 107 -8.76 -4.13 3.36
CA ASP A 107 -9.79 -4.36 4.35
C ASP A 107 -11.18 -4.52 3.72
N SER A 108 -12.21 -4.69 4.53
CA SER A 108 -13.59 -4.87 4.05
C SER A 108 -14.15 -3.66 3.28
N SER A 109 -13.48 -2.51 3.33
CA SER A 109 -13.82 -1.30 2.56
C SER A 109 -13.04 -1.16 1.26
N GLY A 110 -12.11 -2.09 0.97
CA GLY A 110 -11.18 -2.00 -0.15
C GLY A 110 -9.99 -1.08 0.12
N ALA A 111 -9.79 -0.63 1.37
CA ALA A 111 -8.66 0.24 1.71
C ALA A 111 -7.43 -0.59 2.10
N SER A 112 -6.29 -0.26 1.50
CA SER A 112 -4.99 -0.85 1.82
C SER A 112 -4.19 0.00 2.81
N ALA A 113 -3.08 -0.53 3.34
CA ALA A 113 -2.20 0.24 4.22
C ALA A 113 -1.69 1.54 3.56
N LEU A 114 -1.46 1.51 2.25
CA LEU A 114 -1.04 2.69 1.48
C LEU A 114 -2.12 3.78 1.48
N VAL A 115 -3.39 3.40 1.32
CA VAL A 115 -4.53 4.36 1.36
C VAL A 115 -4.59 5.04 2.72
N TYR A 116 -4.46 4.27 3.81
CA TYR A 116 -4.42 4.83 5.17
C TYR A 116 -3.22 5.77 5.38
N ALA A 117 -2.03 5.43 4.88
CA ALA A 117 -0.84 6.27 5.02
C ALA A 117 -0.96 7.60 4.25
N ILE A 118 -1.57 7.57 3.06
CA ILE A 118 -1.85 8.78 2.26
C ILE A 118 -2.85 9.68 2.98
N ASN A 119 -3.95 9.11 3.49
CA ASN A 119 -4.97 9.86 4.24
C ASN A 119 -4.40 10.46 5.54
N ALA A 120 -3.44 9.78 6.17
CA ALA A 120 -2.71 10.27 7.33
C ALA A 120 -1.68 11.38 6.98
N GLN A 121 -1.40 11.63 5.70
CA GLN A 121 -0.43 12.59 5.18
C GLN A 121 1.01 12.39 5.72
N HIS A 122 1.37 11.18 6.13
CA HIS A 122 2.69 10.88 6.69
C HIS A 122 3.66 10.42 5.61
N GLN A 123 4.29 11.39 4.92
CA GLN A 123 5.17 11.18 3.76
C GLN A 123 6.25 10.09 3.97
N PRO A 124 6.97 10.02 5.11
CA PRO A 124 7.98 8.99 5.30
C PRO A 124 7.39 7.57 5.30
N THR A 125 6.19 7.38 5.86
CA THR A 125 5.52 6.07 5.84
C THR A 125 5.04 5.74 4.43
N VAL A 126 4.50 6.72 3.71
CA VAL A 126 4.05 6.53 2.32
C VAL A 126 5.21 6.03 1.44
N GLN A 127 6.41 6.62 1.56
CA GLN A 127 7.58 6.18 0.80
C GLN A 127 7.98 4.74 1.13
N VAL A 128 8.05 4.37 2.42
CA VAL A 128 8.33 2.98 2.84
C VAL A 128 7.35 1.99 2.22
N LEU A 129 6.06 2.34 2.16
CA LEU A 129 5.04 1.46 1.58
C LEU A 129 5.12 1.40 0.05
N ILE A 130 5.39 2.51 -0.63
CA ILE A 130 5.59 2.52 -2.09
C ILE A 130 6.79 1.64 -2.47
N ASP A 131 7.90 1.76 -1.75
CA ASP A 131 9.09 0.95 -1.98
C ASP A 131 8.82 -0.54 -1.70
N ALA A 132 8.09 -0.85 -0.62
CA ALA A 132 7.67 -2.21 -0.30
C ALA A 132 6.78 -2.83 -1.38
N CYS A 133 5.83 -2.07 -1.93
CA CYS A 133 4.97 -2.52 -3.02
C CYS A 133 5.75 -2.73 -4.33
N ARG A 134 6.69 -1.83 -4.65
CA ARG A 134 7.58 -1.97 -5.83
C ARG A 134 8.47 -3.19 -5.71
N ALA A 135 9.02 -3.46 -4.53
CA ALA A 135 9.83 -4.65 -4.28
C ALA A 135 9.05 -5.96 -4.50
N LYS A 136 7.72 -5.93 -4.39
CA LYS A 136 6.82 -7.04 -4.71
C LYS A 136 6.38 -7.08 -6.19
N GLY A 137 6.95 -6.23 -7.05
CA GLY A 137 6.65 -6.19 -8.48
C GLY A 137 5.27 -5.66 -8.81
N ARG A 138 4.67 -4.82 -7.94
CA ARG A 138 3.36 -4.21 -8.20
C ARG A 138 3.52 -2.76 -8.66
N ASP A 139 2.99 -2.47 -9.84
CA ASP A 139 2.83 -1.10 -10.34
C ASP A 139 1.67 -0.43 -9.60
N ILE A 140 1.99 0.53 -8.75
CA ILE A 140 0.98 1.29 -8.00
C ILE A 140 0.60 2.54 -8.79
N ILE A 141 -0.67 2.66 -9.14
CA ILE A 141 -1.26 3.90 -9.64
C ILE A 141 -2.02 4.54 -8.49
N ILE A 142 -1.48 5.62 -7.91
CA ILE A 142 -2.19 6.43 -6.92
C ILE A 142 -3.01 7.48 -7.67
N ILE A 143 -4.34 7.34 -7.69
CA ILE A 143 -5.26 8.38 -8.17
C ILE A 143 -5.67 9.22 -6.96
N ALA A 144 -4.92 10.28 -6.68
CA ALA A 144 -5.31 11.24 -5.65
C ALA A 144 -6.41 12.15 -6.21
N THR A 145 -7.63 12.06 -5.66
CA THR A 145 -8.65 13.10 -5.84
C THR A 145 -8.41 14.15 -4.77
N GLU A 146 -7.67 15.20 -5.10
CA GLU A 146 -7.54 16.36 -4.21
C GLU A 146 -8.93 17.04 -4.08
N THR A 147 -9.59 16.91 -2.92
CA THR A 147 -10.71 17.79 -2.58
C THR A 147 -10.13 19.11 -2.06
N GLY A 148 -9.52 19.87 -2.97
CA GLY A 148 -9.06 21.23 -2.70
C GLY A 148 -10.24 22.19 -2.75
N THR A 149 -10.55 22.86 -1.65
CA THR A 149 -11.35 24.08 -1.70
C THR A 149 -10.56 25.12 -2.50
N ASN A 150 -10.95 25.30 -3.75
CA ASN A 150 -10.70 26.46 -4.60
C ASN A 150 -9.34 26.60 -5.33
N ARG A 151 -8.89 25.54 -6.01
CA ARG A 151 -8.21 25.63 -7.33
C ARG A 151 -8.31 24.27 -8.02
N GLY A 152 -8.59 24.28 -9.31
CA GLY A 152 -8.93 23.09 -10.10
C GLY A 152 -7.88 21.96 -10.05
N PRO A 153 -8.26 20.74 -10.47
CA PRO A 153 -7.47 19.54 -10.29
C PRO A 153 -6.09 19.68 -10.95
N VAL A 154 -5.02 19.70 -10.15
CA VAL A 154 -3.64 19.63 -10.63
C VAL A 154 -3.14 18.21 -10.44
N THR A 155 -2.94 17.51 -11.55
CA THR A 155 -2.36 16.18 -11.57
C THR A 155 -0.86 16.26 -11.25
N ARG A 156 -0.46 15.89 -10.02
CA ARG A 156 0.96 15.65 -9.70
C ARG A 156 1.30 14.17 -9.89
N ARG A 157 1.90 13.87 -11.03
CA ARG A 157 2.44 12.56 -11.40
C ARG A 157 3.69 12.28 -10.54
N TYR A 158 3.59 11.41 -9.55
CA TYR A 158 4.78 10.89 -8.85
C TYR A 158 5.42 9.78 -9.67
N LEU A 159 5.98 10.14 -10.82
CA LEU A 159 6.85 9.27 -11.60
C LEU A 159 8.29 9.59 -11.17
N ASN A 160 8.97 8.65 -10.53
CA ASN A 160 10.44 8.73 -10.42
C ASN A 160 11.00 8.26 -11.77
N VAL A 161 10.94 9.12 -12.79
CA VAL A 161 11.77 8.99 -13.98
C VAL A 161 13.13 9.56 -13.56
N PRO A 162 14.23 8.78 -13.59
CA PRO A 162 15.54 9.37 -13.40
C PRO A 162 15.74 10.45 -14.48
N PRO A 163 16.35 11.61 -14.16
CA PRO A 163 16.59 12.62 -15.17
C PRO A 163 17.49 12.00 -16.25
N SER A 164 16.94 11.87 -17.46
CA SER A 164 17.77 11.57 -18.63
C SER A 164 18.82 12.68 -18.72
N PRO A 165 20.12 12.38 -18.79
CA PRO A 165 21.09 13.40 -19.12
C PRO A 165 20.83 13.79 -20.59
N ASP A 166 20.91 15.10 -20.84
CA ASP A 166 20.87 15.74 -22.16
C ASP A 166 19.49 15.96 -22.77
N SER A 167 18.88 17.09 -22.41
CA SER A 167 18.01 17.82 -23.34
C SER A 167 18.51 19.25 -23.50
N SER A 168 19.35 19.46 -24.51
CA SER A 168 19.50 20.77 -25.16
C SER A 168 18.13 21.27 -25.65
N PRO A 169 17.85 22.58 -25.63
CA PRO A 169 16.53 23.09 -25.99
C PRO A 169 16.30 22.95 -27.50
N VAL A 170 15.36 22.08 -27.91
CA VAL A 170 14.90 22.04 -29.30
C VAL A 170 13.86 23.15 -29.48
N SER A 171 14.23 24.11 -30.32
CA SER A 171 13.42 25.24 -30.78
C SER A 171 12.10 24.76 -31.39
N CYS A 172 10.99 25.35 -30.97
CA CYS A 172 9.64 25.08 -31.49
C CYS A 172 9.54 25.48 -32.97
N MET A 173 9.19 24.53 -33.84
CA MET A 173 8.74 24.83 -35.20
C MET A 173 7.26 25.25 -35.19
N SER A 174 6.96 26.30 -35.95
CA SER A 174 5.63 26.89 -36.15
C SER A 174 4.77 26.01 -37.09
N PRO A 175 3.43 25.98 -36.96
CA PRO A 175 2.56 24.98 -37.62
C PRO A 175 2.29 25.21 -39.12
N SER A 176 3.17 25.89 -39.86
CA SER A 176 2.91 26.30 -41.25
C SER A 176 3.37 25.31 -42.34
N ASP A 177 4.03 24.19 -42.00
CA ASP A 177 4.68 23.31 -43.00
C ASP A 177 3.98 21.96 -43.26
N ILE A 178 2.69 21.81 -42.91
CA ILE A 178 1.94 20.58 -43.21
C ILE A 178 1.46 20.60 -44.66
N ILE A 179 2.26 20.02 -45.56
CA ILE A 179 1.88 19.73 -46.94
C ILE A 179 0.93 18.51 -46.93
N LEU A 180 -0.36 18.74 -47.17
CA LEU A 180 -1.36 17.70 -47.40
C LEU A 180 -1.21 17.16 -48.83
N LYS A 181 -0.68 15.94 -49.00
CA LYS A 181 -0.82 15.19 -50.25
C LYS A 181 -2.18 14.50 -50.29
N THR A 182 -3.08 15.03 -51.11
CA THR A 182 -4.35 14.40 -51.48
C THR A 182 -4.11 13.32 -52.53
N GLY A 183 -4.58 12.11 -52.26
CA GLY A 183 -4.68 11.02 -53.23
C GLY A 183 -6.02 10.33 -53.06
N SER A 184 -6.93 10.58 -53.99
CA SER A 184 -8.21 9.86 -54.17
C SER A 184 -8.13 9.04 -55.48
N PRO A 185 -9.14 8.24 -55.85
CA PRO A 185 -9.70 7.09 -55.13
C PRO A 185 -9.79 5.85 -56.07
N ILE A 186 -9.75 4.61 -55.55
CA ILE A 186 -10.24 3.44 -56.31
C ILE A 186 -11.10 2.52 -55.42
N THR A 187 -12.16 2.07 -56.07
CA THR A 187 -13.43 1.46 -55.66
C THR A 187 -13.31 0.01 -55.13
N GLY A 188 -14.26 -0.42 -54.28
CA GLY A 188 -14.29 -1.80 -53.77
C GLY A 188 -15.41 -2.15 -52.79
N ARG A 189 -16.64 -2.22 -53.32
CA ARG A 189 -17.93 -2.71 -52.79
C ARG A 189 -17.86 -3.95 -51.85
N GLY A 190 -18.64 -3.99 -50.76
CA GLY A 190 -18.94 -5.24 -50.02
C GLY A 190 -19.62 -5.09 -48.66
N ALA A 191 -20.85 -5.58 -48.56
CA ALA A 191 -21.82 -5.47 -47.45
C ALA A 191 -21.44 -6.12 -46.09
N GLY A 192 -22.14 -5.70 -45.03
CA GLY A 192 -22.71 -6.66 -44.05
C GLY A 192 -22.35 -6.48 -42.56
N GLY A 193 -23.13 -5.65 -41.86
CA GLY A 193 -23.74 -5.90 -40.55
C GLY A 193 -23.02 -6.64 -39.40
N HIS A 194 -23.11 -5.98 -38.23
CA HIS A 194 -23.22 -6.51 -36.86
C HIS A 194 -21.97 -6.52 -35.96
N ARG A 195 -22.08 -5.68 -34.91
CA ARG A 195 -21.28 -5.67 -33.68
C ARG A 195 -21.47 -6.99 -32.94
N VAL A 196 -20.42 -7.51 -32.31
CA VAL A 196 -20.30 -7.70 -30.84
C VAL A 196 -18.81 -7.89 -30.54
N ALA A 197 -18.28 -7.04 -29.66
CA ALA A 197 -16.93 -7.16 -29.13
C ALA A 197 -16.87 -8.29 -28.09
N THR A 198 -15.95 -9.24 -28.26
CA THR A 198 -15.34 -10.00 -27.16
C THR A 198 -13.99 -10.55 -27.61
N ARG A 199 -13.11 -10.79 -26.63
CA ARG A 199 -11.75 -11.35 -26.69
C ARG A 199 -10.65 -10.30 -26.93
N ARG A 200 -9.48 -10.37 -26.29
CA ARG A 200 -8.87 -11.42 -25.46
C ARG A 200 -7.66 -10.80 -24.75
N SER A 201 -7.36 -11.30 -23.57
CA SER A 201 -6.00 -11.39 -23.02
C SER A 201 -4.99 -11.79 -24.12
N TRP A 202 -3.74 -11.32 -24.06
CA TRP A 202 -2.56 -12.18 -24.20
C TRP A 202 -1.25 -11.46 -23.84
N ASN A 203 -0.41 -12.27 -23.18
CA ASN A 203 0.97 -12.07 -22.77
C ASN A 203 1.88 -11.56 -23.90
N LYS A 204 2.87 -10.74 -23.53
CA LYS A 204 4.09 -10.51 -24.31
C LYS A 204 5.29 -11.08 -23.55
N ASN A 205 5.57 -12.36 -23.76
CA ASN A 205 6.92 -12.92 -23.65
C ASN A 205 7.26 -13.52 -25.02
N ASN A 206 8.04 -12.78 -25.81
CA ASN A 206 9.01 -13.23 -26.83
C ASN A 206 9.19 -12.12 -27.87
N LEU A 207 10.32 -11.43 -27.79
CA LEU A 207 11.01 -10.91 -28.97
C LEU A 207 12.51 -11.10 -28.70
N ASP A 208 13.02 -12.20 -29.25
CA ASP A 208 14.43 -12.37 -29.58
C ASP A 208 14.77 -11.46 -30.77
N PHE A 209 15.90 -10.76 -30.66
CA PHE A 209 16.77 -10.38 -31.76
C PHE A 209 18.20 -10.72 -31.36
#